data_AF-A0A3D0XZE1-F1
#
_entry.id   AF-A0A3D0XZE1-F1
#
_cell.length_a   1.000
_cell.length_b   1.000
_cell.length_c   1.000
_cell.angle_alpha   90.00
_cell.angle_beta   90.00
_cell.angle_gamma   90.00
#
_symmetry.space_group_name_H-M   'P 1'
#
loop_
_entity.id
_entity.type
_entity.pdbx_description
1 polymer ?
#
loop_
_entity_poly.entity_id
_entity_poly.type
_entity_poly.pdbx_seq_one_letter_code
_entity_poly.pdbx_strand_id
1 'polypeptide(L)'
;MIGLLVSSIFGIFFSGEDMGDGSKSMTSVISELNQEFMGKITQIQNDNPYEEYDIEGARASWKDILAVYVAKYSNGDYKTEMMSLDENKINQLKQIFWDMNEVSFTKDVETEEKIILHLTWTEYKTIEHVKLHIKINSKTALQMADQYNFSVTQKEQLNDLLKDEYLAMWSQVIYGTSGNSDIVAVAQSQIGNVGGQPYWSWYGFNSRVEWCATFVSWCANECGYIEKGIIPKFAACNDGISWFKDKEQWQDRSESYYPIIGDIIFFDWYDDNGNQDGSSDHVGIVTRTDITNKTVYTIEGNSSNKCQPRMYSLDDVQIMGYGTPKY
;
A
#
# COMPACT_ATOMS: atom_id res chain seq x y z
N MET A 1 -39.06 15.09 8.16
CA MET A 1 -38.10 13.98 8.02
C MET A 1 -36.68 14.52 8.21
N ILE A 2 -36.39 15.05 9.40
CA ILE A 2 -35.12 15.74 9.75
C ILE A 2 -34.44 15.07 10.96
N GLY A 3 -35.08 14.06 11.57
CA GLY A 3 -34.61 13.41 12.81
C GLY A 3 -33.75 12.15 12.63
N LEU A 4 -33.41 11.75 11.40
CA LEU A 4 -32.72 10.47 11.11
C LEU A 4 -31.22 10.62 10.81
N LEU A 5 -30.70 11.86 10.71
CA LEU A 5 -29.27 12.14 10.55
C LEU A 5 -28.51 12.27 11.89
N VAL A 6 -29.23 12.44 13.00
CA VAL A 6 -28.68 12.93 14.29
C VAL A 6 -27.97 11.82 15.12
N SER A 7 -28.07 10.56 14.71
CA SER A 7 -27.41 9.40 15.33
C SER A 7 -26.54 8.62 14.34
N SER A 8 -26.21 9.22 13.19
CA SER A 8 -25.66 8.49 12.06
C SER A 8 -24.14 8.66 11.96
N ILE A 9 -23.46 7.56 11.64
CA ILE A 9 -22.02 7.47 11.32
C ILE A 9 -21.55 8.58 10.35
N PHE A 10 -22.43 9.14 9.53
CA PHE A 10 -22.16 10.21 8.57
C PHE A 10 -21.58 11.49 9.20
N GLY A 11 -21.90 11.78 10.48
CA GLY A 11 -21.35 12.94 11.19
C GLY A 11 -19.82 12.90 11.28
N ILE A 12 -19.24 11.70 11.37
CA ILE A 12 -17.79 11.48 11.39
C ILE A 12 -17.16 11.72 10.02
N PHE A 13 -17.84 11.37 8.92
CA PHE A 13 -17.26 11.42 7.57
C PHE A 13 -17.43 12.77 6.87
N PHE A 14 -18.39 13.60 7.30
CA PHE A 14 -18.79 14.82 6.58
C PHE A 14 -18.72 16.09 7.43
N SER A 15 -17.95 16.08 8.54
CA SER A 15 -17.79 17.27 9.38
C SER A 15 -16.80 18.29 8.77
N GLY A 16 -17.33 19.23 7.98
CA GLY A 16 -16.88 20.62 7.83
C GLY A 16 -15.49 20.92 7.26
N GLU A 17 -15.46 21.38 6.01
CA GLU A 17 -14.32 21.93 5.25
C GLU A 17 -13.84 23.31 5.75
N ASP A 18 -13.39 23.43 7.00
CA ASP A 18 -12.68 24.63 7.46
C ASP A 18 -11.30 24.23 8.00
N MET A 19 -10.39 23.94 7.06
CA MET A 19 -8.98 23.68 7.32
C MET A 19 -8.33 24.99 7.76
N GLY A 20 -8.46 25.31 9.05
CA GLY A 20 -7.75 26.44 9.67
C GLY A 20 -6.24 26.35 9.45
N ASP A 21 -5.56 27.48 9.62
CA ASP A 21 -4.11 27.61 9.46
C ASP A 21 -3.37 26.56 10.31
N GLY A 22 -2.62 25.65 9.65
CA GLY A 22 -1.84 24.57 10.28
C GLY A 22 -2.46 23.17 10.30
N SER A 23 -3.67 22.95 9.75
CA SER A 23 -4.27 21.61 9.65
C SER A 23 -3.69 20.76 8.50
N LYS A 24 -3.52 19.44 8.72
CA LYS A 24 -3.12 18.48 7.65
C LYS A 24 -4.31 17.65 7.18
N SER A 25 -4.33 17.28 5.91
CA SER A 25 -5.30 16.30 5.41
C SER A 25 -5.02 14.91 5.98
N MET A 26 -6.08 14.12 6.18
CA MET A 26 -5.98 12.71 6.56
C MET A 26 -5.05 11.93 5.62
N THR A 27 -5.17 12.15 4.31
CA THR A 27 -4.33 11.54 3.28
C THR A 27 -2.83 11.83 3.48
N SER A 28 -2.47 13.07 3.85
CA SER A 28 -1.08 13.45 4.13
C SER A 28 -0.55 12.74 5.36
N VAL A 29 -1.33 12.70 6.44
CA VAL A 29 -0.93 12.06 7.71
C VAL A 29 -0.77 10.55 7.54
N ILE A 30 -1.67 9.93 6.77
CA ILE A 30 -1.57 8.52 6.38
C ILE A 30 -0.27 8.25 5.63
N SER A 31 0.03 9.06 4.61
CA SER A 31 1.27 8.93 3.84
C SER A 31 2.51 9.06 4.73
N GLU A 32 2.55 10.05 5.62
CA GLU A 32 3.66 10.25 6.56
C GLU A 32 3.85 9.05 7.49
N LEU A 33 2.77 8.52 8.06
CA LEU A 33 2.85 7.35 8.95
C LEU A 33 3.30 6.07 8.22
N ASN A 34 2.88 5.88 6.97
CA ASN A 34 3.39 4.78 6.16
C ASN A 34 4.90 4.94 5.90
N GLN A 35 5.37 6.15 5.61
CA GLN A 35 6.80 6.43 5.46
C GLN A 35 7.58 6.18 6.76
N GLU A 36 7.06 6.62 7.91
CA GLU A 36 7.68 6.35 9.22
C GLU A 36 7.76 4.84 9.52
N PHE A 37 6.68 4.11 9.24
CA PHE A 37 6.62 2.66 9.43
C PHE A 37 7.68 1.93 8.60
N MET A 38 7.83 2.33 7.34
CA MET A 38 8.87 1.77 6.46
C MET A 38 10.27 2.22 6.86
N GLY A 39 10.41 3.46 7.33
CA GLY A 39 11.65 3.96 7.93
C GLY A 39 12.10 3.07 9.08
N LYS A 40 11.18 2.62 9.93
CA LYS A 40 11.49 1.68 11.03
C LYS A 40 12.01 0.33 10.53
N ILE A 41 11.36 -0.26 9.52
CA ILE A 41 11.80 -1.54 8.91
C ILE A 41 13.18 -1.37 8.25
N THR A 42 13.37 -0.30 7.49
CA THR A 42 14.65 0.02 6.83
C THR A 42 15.75 0.26 7.85
N GLN A 43 15.44 0.92 8.96
CA GLN A 43 16.39 1.13 10.04
C GLN A 43 16.81 -0.20 10.68
N ILE A 44 15.87 -1.12 10.94
CA ILE A 44 16.18 -2.47 11.42
C ILE A 44 17.12 -3.18 10.45
N GLN A 45 16.85 -3.10 9.15
CA GLN A 45 17.70 -3.68 8.09
C GLN A 45 19.12 -3.07 8.07
N ASN A 46 19.23 -1.75 8.15
CA ASN A 46 20.52 -1.05 8.11
C ASN A 46 21.36 -1.31 9.37
N ASP A 47 20.72 -1.37 10.53
CA ASP A 47 21.37 -1.62 11.82
C ASP A 47 21.79 -3.08 11.99
N ASN A 48 21.31 -3.98 11.12
CA ASN A 48 21.55 -5.40 11.18
C ASN A 48 21.93 -5.94 9.80
N PRO A 49 23.20 -5.82 9.36
CA PRO A 49 23.65 -6.37 8.09
C PRO A 49 23.24 -7.84 7.94
N TYR A 50 22.66 -8.17 6.78
CA TYR A 50 22.09 -9.49 6.48
C TYR A 50 22.46 -9.93 5.06
N GLU A 51 22.46 -11.23 4.85
CA GLU A 51 22.54 -11.83 3.50
C GLU A 51 21.13 -12.12 2.97
N GLU A 52 20.27 -12.65 3.84
CA GLU A 52 18.86 -12.90 3.55
C GLU A 52 17.98 -12.21 4.58
N TYR A 53 16.76 -11.87 4.18
CA TYR A 53 15.73 -11.46 5.12
C TYR A 53 14.36 -11.96 4.68
N ASP A 54 13.50 -12.14 5.66
CA ASP A 54 12.07 -12.28 5.45
C ASP A 54 11.33 -11.30 6.34
N ILE A 55 10.12 -10.96 5.89
CA ILE A 55 9.16 -10.19 6.66
C ILE A 55 7.96 -11.11 6.83
N GLU A 56 7.50 -11.28 8.07
CA GLU A 56 6.32 -12.02 8.45
C GLU A 56 5.26 -11.06 9.03
N GLY A 57 4.06 -11.12 8.48
CA GLY A 57 2.92 -10.33 8.93
C GLY A 57 2.71 -9.08 8.08
N ALA A 58 1.65 -8.37 8.41
CA ALA A 58 1.26 -7.15 7.72
C ALA A 58 0.81 -6.12 8.74
N ARG A 59 0.87 -4.85 8.36
CA ARG A 59 0.30 -3.75 9.14
C ARG A 59 -1.24 -3.87 9.17
N ALA A 60 -1.87 -3.45 10.27
CA ALA A 60 -3.31 -3.31 10.38
C ALA A 60 -3.86 -2.38 9.29
N SER A 61 -5.08 -2.63 8.82
CA SER A 61 -5.70 -1.81 7.77
C SER A 61 -5.91 -0.37 8.23
N TRP A 62 -5.89 0.59 7.29
CA TRP A 62 -6.22 1.98 7.63
C TRP A 62 -7.67 2.14 8.10
N LYS A 63 -8.59 1.33 7.55
CA LYS A 63 -9.97 1.22 8.04
C LYS A 63 -10.00 0.92 9.55
N ASP A 64 -9.29 -0.12 9.99
CA ASP A 64 -9.29 -0.52 11.40
C ASP A 64 -8.66 0.53 12.30
N ILE A 65 -7.52 1.11 11.89
CA ILE A 65 -6.82 2.13 12.67
C ILE A 65 -7.67 3.37 12.86
N LEU A 66 -8.29 3.87 11.78
CA LEU A 66 -9.14 5.04 11.85
C LEU A 66 -10.43 4.75 12.61
N ALA A 67 -11.02 3.56 12.48
CA ALA A 67 -12.18 3.17 13.26
C ALA A 67 -11.87 3.14 14.78
N VAL A 68 -10.71 2.60 15.18
CA VAL A 68 -10.25 2.63 16.58
C VAL A 68 -10.00 4.06 17.06
N TYR A 69 -9.34 4.89 16.23
CA TYR A 69 -9.09 6.30 16.55
C TYR A 69 -10.40 7.06 16.80
N VAL A 70 -11.36 6.96 15.88
CA VAL A 70 -12.66 7.60 15.99
C VAL A 70 -13.40 7.11 17.22
N ALA A 71 -13.51 5.79 17.41
CA ALA A 71 -14.22 5.21 18.55
C ALA A 71 -13.61 5.63 19.90
N LYS A 72 -12.29 5.66 19.99
CA LYS A 72 -11.59 6.05 21.21
C LYS A 72 -11.83 7.50 21.57
N TYR A 73 -11.55 8.41 20.64
CA TYR A 73 -11.46 9.84 20.95
C TYR A 73 -12.79 10.59 20.81
N SER A 74 -13.78 10.03 20.10
CA SER A 74 -15.16 10.55 20.12
C SER A 74 -15.96 9.99 21.29
N ASN A 75 -15.40 9.01 22.01
CA ASN A 75 -16.04 8.36 23.14
C ASN A 75 -17.42 7.74 22.80
N GLY A 76 -17.58 7.20 21.59
CA GLY A 76 -18.85 6.66 21.11
C GLY A 76 -19.82 7.71 20.56
N ASP A 77 -19.45 9.00 20.52
CA ASP A 77 -20.31 10.07 20.03
C ASP A 77 -20.11 10.34 18.53
N TYR A 78 -21.11 9.97 17.74
CA TYR A 78 -21.19 10.19 16.29
C TYR A 78 -21.13 11.66 15.84
N LYS A 79 -21.29 12.62 16.76
CA LYS A 79 -21.26 14.05 16.46
C LYS A 79 -19.89 14.70 16.63
N THR A 80 -18.93 13.98 17.19
CA THR A 80 -17.57 14.52 17.38
C THR A 80 -16.88 14.65 16.02
N GLU A 81 -16.32 15.83 15.74
CA GLU A 81 -15.51 16.12 14.55
C GLU A 81 -14.15 15.41 14.65
N MET A 82 -13.85 14.51 13.71
CA MET A 82 -12.64 13.66 13.74
C MET A 82 -11.78 13.70 12.49
N MET A 83 -12.24 14.33 11.40
CA MET A 83 -11.56 14.25 10.10
C MET A 83 -10.61 15.42 9.86
N SER A 84 -10.84 16.55 10.52
CA SER A 84 -9.91 17.65 10.58
C SER A 84 -8.82 17.34 11.60
N LEU A 85 -7.58 17.25 11.12
CA LEU A 85 -6.43 16.84 11.94
C LEU A 85 -5.57 18.04 12.33
N ASP A 86 -5.70 18.45 13.58
CA ASP A 86 -4.71 19.29 14.27
C ASP A 86 -3.53 18.44 14.81
N GLU A 87 -2.49 19.10 15.30
CA GLU A 87 -1.29 18.42 15.82
C GLU A 87 -1.59 17.42 16.94
N ASN A 88 -2.58 17.71 17.81
CA ASN A 88 -2.96 16.81 18.90
C ASN A 88 -3.64 15.54 18.35
N LYS A 89 -4.58 15.69 17.42
CA LYS A 89 -5.25 14.58 16.73
C LYS A 89 -4.27 13.73 15.91
N ILE A 90 -3.29 14.36 15.26
CA ILE A 90 -2.22 13.65 14.54
C ILE A 90 -1.42 12.78 15.51
N ASN A 91 -1.01 13.32 16.66
CA ASN A 91 -0.27 12.56 17.67
C ASN A 91 -1.09 11.41 18.26
N GLN A 92 -2.40 11.63 18.47
CA GLN A 92 -3.32 10.58 18.88
C GLN A 92 -3.42 9.46 17.84
N LEU A 93 -3.64 9.80 16.56
CA LEU A 93 -3.68 8.82 15.47
C LEU A 93 -2.37 8.05 15.33
N LYS A 94 -1.22 8.74 15.42
CA LYS A 94 0.12 8.14 15.42
C LYS A 94 0.30 7.16 16.57
N GLN A 95 -0.20 7.47 17.76
CA GLN A 95 -0.16 6.55 18.90
C GLN A 95 -0.98 5.28 18.60
N ILE A 96 -2.22 5.43 18.11
CA ILE A 96 -3.05 4.26 17.73
C ILE A 96 -2.35 3.43 16.66
N PHE A 97 -1.79 4.08 15.65
CA PHE A 97 -1.07 3.41 14.56
C PHE A 97 0.06 2.53 15.11
N TRP A 98 0.90 3.04 16.00
CA TRP A 98 2.03 2.27 16.55
C TRP A 98 1.60 1.25 17.60
N ASP A 99 0.57 1.53 18.40
CA ASP A 99 0.00 0.55 19.33
C ASP A 99 -0.61 -0.65 18.59
N MET A 100 -1.12 -0.42 17.36
CA MET A 100 -1.67 -1.46 16.48
C MET A 100 -0.62 -2.19 15.66
N ASN A 101 0.57 -1.63 15.46
CA ASN A 101 1.55 -2.13 14.49
C ASN A 101 2.94 -2.25 15.12
N GLU A 102 3.13 -3.32 15.88
CA GLU A 102 4.42 -3.62 16.48
C GLU A 102 5.36 -4.25 15.44
N VAL A 103 6.55 -3.68 15.28
CA VAL A 103 7.61 -4.22 14.42
C VAL A 103 8.75 -4.74 15.31
N SER A 104 9.01 -6.04 15.24
CA SER A 104 10.12 -6.70 15.93
C SER A 104 11.01 -7.44 14.94
N PHE A 105 12.18 -7.89 15.41
CA PHE A 105 13.08 -8.69 14.58
C PHE A 105 13.88 -9.72 15.40
N THR A 106 14.28 -10.79 14.73
CA THR A 106 15.26 -11.78 15.22
C THR A 106 16.31 -12.04 14.15
N LYS A 107 17.44 -12.65 14.53
CA LYS A 107 18.54 -12.98 13.62
C LYS A 107 18.96 -14.43 13.81
N ASP A 108 19.07 -15.14 12.71
CA ASP A 108 19.74 -16.43 12.65
C ASP A 108 21.15 -16.19 12.11
N VAL A 109 22.16 -16.70 12.84
CA VAL A 109 23.57 -16.51 12.49
C VAL A 109 24.22 -17.88 12.36
N GLU A 110 24.70 -18.18 11.16
CA GLU A 110 25.49 -19.37 10.87
C GLU A 110 26.94 -18.96 10.57
N THR A 111 27.91 -19.78 10.97
CA THR A 111 29.33 -19.50 10.73
C THR A 111 29.97 -20.55 9.81
N GLU A 112 30.74 -20.08 8.84
CA GLU A 112 31.54 -20.91 7.94
C GLU A 112 33.03 -20.59 8.12
N GLU A 113 33.88 -21.60 8.35
CA GLU A 113 35.33 -21.42 8.31
C GLU A 113 35.85 -21.57 6.88
N LYS A 114 36.45 -20.51 6.33
CA LYS A 114 37.14 -20.53 5.03
C LYS A 114 38.64 -20.50 5.21
N ILE A 115 39.30 -21.36 4.43
CA ILE A 115 40.74 -21.41 4.32
C ILE A 115 41.13 -20.76 2.99
N ILE A 116 41.89 -19.66 3.06
CA ILE A 116 42.44 -18.99 1.88
C ILE A 116 43.93 -19.34 1.81
N LEU A 117 44.31 -20.06 0.75
CA LEU A 117 45.68 -20.47 0.50
C LEU A 117 46.42 -19.37 -0.26
N HIS A 118 47.40 -18.76 0.39
CA HIS A 118 48.37 -17.88 -0.25
C HIS A 118 49.61 -18.69 -0.63
N LEU A 119 50.39 -18.19 -1.59
CA LEU A 119 51.61 -18.86 -2.08
C LEU A 119 52.62 -19.18 -0.96
N THR A 120 52.62 -18.40 0.13
CA THR A 120 53.61 -18.51 1.22
C THR A 120 53.00 -18.71 2.60
N TRP A 121 51.67 -18.68 2.75
CA TRP A 121 50.99 -18.81 4.05
C TRP A 121 49.50 -19.18 3.89
N THR A 122 48.83 -19.49 5.01
CA THR A 122 47.42 -19.87 5.03
C THR A 122 46.62 -18.95 5.94
N GLU A 123 45.52 -18.42 5.42
CA GLU A 123 44.58 -17.56 6.16
C GLU A 123 43.35 -18.38 6.55
N TYR A 124 42.95 -18.30 7.83
CA TYR A 124 41.69 -18.84 8.32
C TYR A 124 40.75 -17.67 8.55
N LYS A 125 39.60 -17.68 7.87
CA LYS A 125 38.59 -16.63 7.97
C LYS A 125 37.26 -17.25 8.36
N THR A 126 36.68 -16.82 9.47
CA THR A 126 35.30 -17.12 9.80
C THR A 126 34.39 -16.13 9.07
N ILE A 127 33.42 -16.65 8.33
CA ILE A 127 32.37 -15.87 7.66
C ILE A 127 31.08 -16.10 8.42
N GLU A 128 30.38 -15.01 8.74
CA GLU A 128 29.05 -15.06 9.35
C GLU A 128 28.00 -14.87 8.25
N HIS A 129 27.08 -15.82 8.17
CA HIS A 129 25.88 -15.78 7.34
C HIS A 129 24.71 -15.37 8.23
N VAL A 130 24.14 -14.20 7.97
CA VAL A 130 23.06 -13.65 8.80
C VAL A 130 21.76 -13.64 8.01
N LYS A 131 20.73 -14.27 8.58
CA LYS A 131 19.35 -14.15 8.12
C LYS A 131 18.53 -13.32 9.09
N LEU A 132 17.92 -12.25 8.59
CA LEU A 132 17.12 -11.32 9.37
C LEU A 132 15.63 -11.65 9.24
N HIS A 133 14.98 -11.96 10.36
CA HIS A 133 13.54 -12.19 10.42
C HIS A 133 12.85 -10.96 10.99
N ILE A 134 12.06 -10.26 10.19
CA ILE A 134 11.28 -9.10 10.64
C ILE A 134 9.84 -9.54 10.84
N LYS A 135 9.26 -9.25 12.00
CA LYS A 135 7.87 -9.60 12.29
C LYS A 135 7.04 -8.34 12.52
N ILE A 136 5.93 -8.23 11.79
CA ILE A 136 4.92 -7.19 11.95
C ILE A 136 3.73 -7.83 12.67
N ASN A 137 3.58 -7.52 13.95
CA ASN A 137 2.46 -8.00 14.77
C ASN A 137 1.36 -6.93 14.79
N SER A 138 0.44 -7.02 13.82
CA SER A 138 -0.74 -6.16 13.80
C SER A 138 -1.82 -6.61 14.78
N LYS A 139 -2.51 -5.66 15.39
CA LYS A 139 -3.74 -5.90 16.18
C LYS A 139 -4.97 -5.53 15.36
N THR A 140 -6.01 -6.34 15.49
CA THR A 140 -7.36 -6.03 14.98
C THR A 140 -7.99 -4.89 15.77
N ALA A 141 -8.99 -4.23 15.18
CA ALA A 141 -9.76 -3.20 15.85
C ALA A 141 -10.39 -3.69 17.18
N LEU A 142 -10.86 -4.95 17.23
CA LEU A 142 -11.46 -5.53 18.44
C LEU A 142 -10.42 -5.76 19.54
N GLN A 143 -9.22 -6.24 19.19
CA GLN A 143 -8.12 -6.37 20.16
C GLN A 143 -7.74 -5.01 20.76
N MET A 144 -7.77 -3.95 19.95
CA MET A 144 -7.52 -2.60 20.46
C MET A 144 -8.64 -2.08 21.35
N ALA A 145 -9.89 -2.38 21.03
CA ALA A 145 -11.04 -2.02 21.88
C ALA A 145 -10.90 -2.63 23.27
N ASP A 146 -10.45 -3.90 23.36
CA ASP A 146 -10.18 -4.55 24.63
C ASP A 146 -8.94 -3.97 25.32
N GLN A 147 -7.84 -3.74 24.60
CA GLN A 147 -6.61 -3.15 25.14
C GLN A 147 -6.84 -1.76 25.75
N TYR A 148 -7.69 -0.94 25.13
CA TYR A 148 -8.03 0.40 25.62
C TYR A 148 -9.24 0.42 26.58
N ASN A 149 -9.81 -0.75 26.92
CA ASN A 149 -10.99 -0.85 27.77
C ASN A 149 -12.17 -0.01 27.28
N PHE A 150 -12.49 -0.10 25.98
CA PHE A 150 -13.60 0.63 25.37
C PHE A 150 -14.91 0.36 26.11
N SER A 151 -15.66 1.43 26.34
CA SER A 151 -17.02 1.36 26.86
C SER A 151 -17.97 0.66 25.88
N VAL A 152 -19.18 0.34 26.35
CA VAL A 152 -20.22 -0.27 25.49
C VAL A 152 -20.50 0.60 24.27
N THR A 153 -20.62 1.92 24.45
CA THR A 153 -20.91 2.86 23.34
C THR A 153 -19.76 2.96 22.35
N GLN A 154 -18.51 2.93 22.83
CA GLN A 154 -17.33 2.91 21.94
C GLN A 154 -17.25 1.61 21.14
N LYS A 155 -17.60 0.47 21.75
CA LYS A 155 -17.65 -0.82 21.05
C LYS A 155 -18.78 -0.88 20.01
N GLU A 156 -19.95 -0.32 20.32
CA GLU A 156 -21.05 -0.17 19.35
C GLU A 156 -20.63 0.68 18.15
N GLN A 157 -20.04 1.85 18.40
CA GLN A 157 -19.54 2.73 17.35
C GLN A 157 -18.44 2.07 16.50
N LEU A 158 -17.51 1.36 17.13
CA LEU A 158 -16.47 0.63 16.42
C LEU A 158 -17.08 -0.43 15.48
N ASN A 159 -18.03 -1.23 15.98
CA ASN A 159 -18.66 -2.28 15.19
C ASN A 159 -19.43 -1.70 14.00
N ASP A 160 -20.10 -0.56 14.17
CA ASP A 160 -20.75 0.13 13.08
C ASP A 160 -19.72 0.60 12.04
N LEU A 161 -18.67 1.30 12.46
CA LEU A 161 -17.62 1.82 11.56
C LEU A 161 -16.90 0.74 10.74
N LEU A 162 -16.85 -0.51 11.21
CA LEU A 162 -16.17 -1.61 10.52
C LEU A 162 -17.00 -2.27 9.42
N LYS A 163 -18.32 -2.00 9.36
CA LYS A 163 -19.23 -2.61 8.38
C LYS A 163 -18.82 -2.28 6.95
N ASP A 164 -18.98 -3.26 6.07
CA ASP A 164 -18.55 -3.15 4.67
C ASP A 164 -19.34 -2.09 3.88
N GLU A 165 -20.55 -1.74 4.33
CA GLU A 165 -21.34 -0.65 3.75
C GLU A 165 -20.65 0.73 3.83
N TYR A 166 -19.65 0.89 4.69
CA TYR A 166 -18.87 2.11 4.83
C TYR A 166 -17.51 2.07 4.12
N LEU A 167 -17.18 1.00 3.38
CA LEU A 167 -15.92 0.90 2.64
C LEU A 167 -15.71 2.08 1.68
N ALA A 168 -16.76 2.51 0.98
CA ALA A 168 -16.67 3.66 0.08
C ALA A 168 -16.37 4.98 0.82
N MET A 169 -16.92 5.15 2.02
CA MET A 169 -16.70 6.34 2.84
C MET A 169 -15.30 6.33 3.45
N TRP A 170 -14.82 5.16 3.88
CA TRP A 170 -13.44 4.97 4.30
C TRP A 170 -12.46 5.22 3.16
N SER A 171 -12.78 4.74 1.96
CA SER A 171 -11.98 5.00 0.77
C SER A 171 -11.83 6.51 0.54
N GLN A 172 -12.93 7.27 0.63
CA GLN A 172 -12.88 8.72 0.51
C GLN A 172 -12.01 9.40 1.58
N VAL A 173 -12.06 8.95 2.84
CA VAL A 173 -11.27 9.53 3.94
C VAL A 173 -9.78 9.18 3.81
N ILE A 174 -9.49 7.93 3.46
CA ILE A 174 -8.13 7.40 3.41
C ILE A 174 -7.41 7.88 2.15
N TYR A 175 -8.14 8.03 1.04
CA TYR A 175 -7.56 8.22 -0.30
C TYR A 175 -7.97 9.55 -0.98
N GLY A 176 -9.03 10.22 -0.53
CA GLY A 176 -9.53 11.48 -1.12
C GLY A 176 -10.77 11.29 -2.02
N THR A 177 -11.26 12.37 -2.63
CA THR A 177 -12.52 12.37 -3.39
C THR A 177 -12.45 11.62 -4.72
N SER A 178 -13.35 10.64 -4.83
CA SER A 178 -13.84 9.85 -5.97
C SER A 178 -13.32 10.19 -7.38
N GLY A 179 -12.62 9.22 -7.97
CA GLY A 179 -12.27 9.15 -9.39
C GLY A 179 -11.11 8.18 -9.60
N ASN A 180 -10.50 8.19 -10.79
CA ASN A 180 -9.28 7.42 -11.09
C ASN A 180 -8.12 7.67 -10.08
N SER A 181 -8.21 8.72 -9.27
CA SER A 181 -7.29 9.05 -8.18
C SER A 181 -7.33 8.10 -6.99
N ASP A 182 -8.42 7.33 -6.76
CA ASP A 182 -8.53 6.52 -5.54
C ASP A 182 -7.49 5.40 -5.54
N ILE A 183 -7.35 4.67 -6.65
CA ILE A 183 -6.35 3.60 -6.77
C ILE A 183 -4.92 4.14 -6.69
N VAL A 184 -4.71 5.37 -7.19
CA VAL A 184 -3.43 6.07 -7.11
C VAL A 184 -3.10 6.42 -5.67
N ALA A 185 -4.06 6.93 -4.91
CA ALA A 185 -3.87 7.25 -3.50
C ALA A 185 -3.69 5.97 -2.65
N VAL A 186 -4.37 4.87 -2.97
CA VAL A 186 -4.07 3.56 -2.38
C VAL A 186 -2.61 3.19 -2.66
N ALA A 187 -2.18 3.23 -3.91
CA ALA A 187 -0.81 2.91 -4.28
C ALA A 187 0.22 3.82 -3.58
N GLN A 188 -0.05 5.13 -3.49
CA GLN A 188 0.76 6.11 -2.75
C GLN A 188 0.92 5.72 -1.28
N SER A 189 -0.16 5.29 -0.64
CA SER A 189 -0.10 4.83 0.75
C SER A 189 0.81 3.60 0.94
N GLN A 190 1.11 2.87 -0.13
CA GLN A 190 1.94 1.68 -0.09
C GLN A 190 3.42 1.96 -0.39
N ILE A 191 3.81 3.18 -0.78
CA ILE A 191 5.21 3.53 -1.06
C ILE A 191 6.09 3.14 0.13
N GLY A 192 7.17 2.43 -0.18
CA GLY A 192 8.16 1.93 0.77
C GLY A 192 7.95 0.47 1.16
N ASN A 193 6.76 -0.12 1.01
CA ASN A 193 6.53 -1.53 1.37
C ASN A 193 7.50 -2.46 0.65
N VAL A 194 8.15 -3.34 1.41
CA VAL A 194 9.19 -4.27 0.93
C VAL A 194 8.67 -5.71 0.99
N GLY A 195 9.05 -6.55 0.03
CA GLY A 195 8.76 -7.99 0.07
C GLY A 195 7.34 -8.40 -0.35
N GLY A 196 6.40 -7.45 -0.36
CA GLY A 196 5.06 -7.62 -0.94
C GLY A 196 4.13 -8.59 -0.23
N GLN A 197 4.50 -9.08 0.96
CA GLN A 197 3.70 -10.07 1.70
C GLN A 197 2.22 -9.72 1.84
N PRO A 198 1.84 -8.48 2.19
CA PRO A 198 0.43 -8.13 2.29
C PRO A 198 -0.34 -8.41 1.01
N TYR A 199 0.28 -8.26 -0.17
CA TYR A 199 -0.39 -8.38 -1.46
C TYR A 199 -0.47 -9.82 -1.94
N TRP A 200 0.65 -10.56 -1.95
CA TRP A 200 0.65 -11.94 -2.43
C TRP A 200 -0.05 -12.90 -1.46
N SER A 201 0.03 -12.66 -0.14
CA SER A 201 -0.70 -13.50 0.83
C SER A 201 -2.20 -13.25 0.79
N TRP A 202 -2.64 -11.98 0.69
CA TRP A 202 -4.05 -11.63 0.46
C TRP A 202 -4.59 -12.26 -0.82
N TYR A 203 -3.78 -12.32 -1.87
CA TYR A 203 -4.19 -12.95 -3.12
C TYR A 203 -4.46 -14.45 -2.95
N GLY A 204 -3.72 -15.11 -2.05
CA GLY A 204 -3.84 -16.53 -1.70
C GLY A 204 -2.55 -17.34 -1.82
N PHE A 205 -1.39 -16.69 -2.01
CA PHE A 205 -0.10 -17.38 -2.09
C PHE A 205 0.48 -17.63 -0.69
N ASN A 206 1.06 -18.83 -0.51
CA ASN A 206 1.65 -19.25 0.77
C ASN A 206 3.15 -18.92 0.90
N SER A 207 3.76 -18.36 -0.14
CA SER A 207 5.17 -17.97 -0.19
C SER A 207 5.37 -16.79 -1.14
N ARG A 208 6.53 -16.13 -1.05
CA ARG A 208 6.89 -15.01 -1.92
C ARG A 208 6.79 -15.39 -3.40
N VAL A 209 6.09 -14.57 -4.17
CA VAL A 209 6.00 -14.61 -5.64
C VAL A 209 6.33 -13.22 -6.20
N GLU A 210 6.56 -13.09 -7.50
CA GLU A 210 6.54 -11.77 -8.14
C GLU A 210 5.16 -11.13 -7.92
N TRP A 211 5.14 -9.92 -7.36
CA TRP A 211 3.94 -9.37 -6.74
C TRP A 211 3.46 -8.05 -7.34
N CYS A 212 3.97 -7.65 -8.52
CA CYS A 212 3.51 -6.44 -9.22
C CYS A 212 2.01 -6.50 -9.55
N ALA A 213 1.52 -7.60 -10.11
CA ALA A 213 0.12 -7.79 -10.45
C ALA A 213 -0.79 -7.97 -9.23
N THR A 214 -0.32 -8.71 -8.21
CA THR A 214 -1.08 -8.87 -6.96
C THR A 214 -1.17 -7.54 -6.20
N PHE A 215 -0.17 -6.67 -6.31
CA PHE A 215 -0.24 -5.30 -5.79
C PHE A 215 -1.32 -4.47 -6.48
N VAL A 216 -1.37 -4.45 -7.82
CA VAL A 216 -2.43 -3.73 -8.55
C VAL A 216 -3.82 -4.27 -8.20
N SER A 217 -3.96 -5.60 -8.11
CA SER A 217 -5.20 -6.24 -7.65
C SER A 217 -5.57 -5.86 -6.21
N TRP A 218 -4.59 -5.78 -5.32
CA TRP A 218 -4.82 -5.36 -3.94
C TRP A 218 -5.27 -3.90 -3.90
N CYS A 219 -4.62 -3.00 -4.65
CA CYS A 219 -5.06 -1.60 -4.73
C CYS A 219 -6.50 -1.48 -5.27
N ALA A 220 -6.84 -2.27 -6.29
CA ALA A 220 -8.20 -2.33 -6.82
C ALA A 220 -9.21 -2.89 -5.80
N ASN A 221 -8.80 -3.85 -4.97
CA ASN A 221 -9.62 -4.37 -3.87
C ASN A 221 -9.95 -3.30 -2.85
N GLU A 222 -8.95 -2.53 -2.40
CA GLU A 222 -9.15 -1.48 -1.40
C GLU A 222 -10.09 -0.36 -1.89
N CYS A 223 -10.19 -0.17 -3.22
CA CYS A 223 -11.16 0.73 -3.84
C CYS A 223 -12.54 0.09 -4.11
N GLY A 224 -12.70 -1.21 -3.88
CA GLY A 224 -13.90 -1.97 -4.27
C GLY A 224 -14.07 -2.14 -5.78
N TYR A 225 -13.02 -1.89 -6.57
CA TYR A 225 -13.07 -1.91 -8.04
C TYR A 225 -13.15 -3.33 -8.62
N ILE A 226 -12.70 -4.34 -7.87
CA ILE A 226 -12.89 -5.74 -8.25
C ILE A 226 -14.36 -6.12 -8.20
N GLU A 227 -15.06 -5.82 -7.10
CA GLU A 227 -16.48 -6.13 -6.94
C GLU A 227 -17.35 -5.39 -7.97
N LYS A 228 -16.99 -4.12 -8.26
CA LYS A 228 -17.65 -3.31 -9.29
C LYS A 228 -17.32 -3.74 -10.72
N GLY A 229 -16.39 -4.66 -10.92
CA GLY A 229 -15.96 -5.13 -12.24
C GLY A 229 -15.23 -4.07 -13.09
N ILE A 230 -14.56 -3.12 -12.43
CA ILE A 230 -13.80 -2.02 -13.05
C ILE A 230 -12.36 -2.46 -13.37
N ILE A 231 -11.73 -3.21 -12.45
CA ILE A 231 -10.39 -3.80 -12.61
C ILE A 231 -10.47 -5.28 -12.20
N PRO A 232 -9.84 -6.21 -12.94
CA PRO A 232 -9.86 -7.63 -12.58
C PRO A 232 -9.04 -7.93 -11.32
N LYS A 233 -9.32 -9.06 -10.67
CA LYS A 233 -8.37 -9.69 -9.75
C LYS A 233 -7.42 -10.57 -10.58
N PHE A 234 -6.14 -10.21 -10.66
CA PHE A 234 -5.12 -10.90 -11.45
C PHE A 234 -3.76 -10.99 -10.73
N ALA A 235 -3.03 -12.08 -10.97
CA ALA A 235 -1.66 -12.28 -10.46
C ALA A 235 -0.61 -12.41 -11.57
N ALA A 236 -1.04 -12.59 -12.83
CA ALA A 236 -0.18 -12.59 -14.00
C ALA A 236 -0.51 -11.36 -14.86
N CYS A 237 0.52 -10.61 -15.29
CA CYS A 237 0.34 -9.38 -16.07
C CYS A 237 -0.48 -9.62 -17.35
N ASN A 238 -0.18 -10.70 -18.08
CA ASN A 238 -0.90 -11.07 -19.30
C ASN A 238 -2.40 -11.34 -19.10
N ASP A 239 -2.82 -11.84 -17.93
CA ASP A 239 -4.24 -12.03 -17.61
C ASP A 239 -4.94 -10.67 -17.50
N GLY A 240 -4.29 -9.70 -16.86
CA GLY A 240 -4.76 -8.31 -16.79
C GLY A 240 -4.90 -7.68 -18.17
N ILE A 241 -3.87 -7.82 -19.02
CA ILE A 241 -3.90 -7.34 -20.41
C ILE A 241 -5.05 -7.97 -21.18
N SER A 242 -5.19 -9.30 -21.11
CA SER A 242 -6.25 -10.04 -21.81
C SER A 242 -7.63 -9.55 -21.39
N TRP A 243 -7.85 -9.35 -20.08
CA TRP A 243 -9.10 -8.81 -19.58
C TRP A 243 -9.41 -7.41 -20.09
N PHE A 244 -8.43 -6.49 -20.10
CA PHE A 244 -8.63 -5.14 -20.62
C PHE A 244 -8.90 -5.15 -22.12
N LYS A 245 -8.25 -6.02 -22.89
CA LYS A 245 -8.54 -6.23 -24.32
C LYS A 245 -9.95 -6.74 -24.54
N ASP A 246 -10.38 -7.75 -23.80
CA ASP A 246 -11.73 -8.32 -23.88
C ASP A 246 -12.83 -7.31 -23.51
N LYS A 247 -12.49 -6.30 -22.70
CA LYS A 247 -13.38 -5.21 -22.30
C LYS A 247 -13.32 -3.98 -23.21
N GLU A 248 -12.55 -4.04 -24.30
CA GLU A 248 -12.27 -2.89 -25.19
C GLU A 248 -11.71 -1.68 -24.41
N GLN A 249 -10.91 -1.96 -23.39
CA GLN A 249 -10.29 -1.02 -22.46
C GLN A 249 -8.76 -1.10 -22.53
N TRP A 250 -8.21 -1.52 -23.66
CA TRP A 250 -6.78 -1.58 -23.89
C TRP A 250 -6.33 -0.49 -24.86
N GLN A 251 -5.19 0.14 -24.56
CA GLN A 251 -4.51 1.06 -25.45
C GLN A 251 -3.07 0.60 -25.63
N ASP A 252 -2.66 0.31 -26.86
CA ASP A 252 -1.27 0.06 -27.17
C ASP A 252 -0.43 1.33 -26.96
N ARG A 253 0.85 1.16 -26.63
CA ARG A 253 1.78 2.29 -26.63
C ARG A 253 1.76 2.97 -28.00
N SER A 254 1.41 4.25 -28.03
CA SER A 254 1.39 5.04 -29.26
C SER A 254 1.67 6.51 -28.97
N GLU A 255 2.19 7.24 -29.96
CA GLU A 255 2.37 8.69 -29.85
C GLU A 255 1.04 9.45 -29.69
N SER A 256 -0.08 8.82 -30.04
CA SER A 256 -1.42 9.40 -29.98
C SER A 256 -2.14 9.19 -28.65
N TYR A 257 -1.63 8.33 -27.79
CA TYR A 257 -2.26 8.03 -26.51
C TYR A 257 -1.42 8.53 -25.34
N TYR A 258 -2.01 9.43 -24.55
CA TYR A 258 -1.42 9.93 -23.32
C TYR A 258 -2.14 9.26 -22.14
N PRO A 259 -1.46 8.43 -21.34
CA PRO A 259 -2.10 7.78 -20.21
C PRO A 259 -2.57 8.83 -19.21
N ILE A 260 -3.70 8.56 -18.58
CA ILE A 260 -4.29 9.40 -17.55
C ILE A 260 -4.06 8.78 -16.18
N ILE A 261 -4.27 9.59 -15.14
CA ILE A 261 -4.25 9.12 -13.76
C ILE A 261 -5.17 7.89 -13.61
N GLY A 262 -4.68 6.86 -12.92
CA GLY A 262 -5.35 5.58 -12.70
C GLY A 262 -5.27 4.57 -13.85
N ASP A 263 -4.69 4.89 -15.01
CA ASP A 263 -4.43 3.84 -15.99
C ASP A 263 -3.46 2.78 -15.44
N ILE A 264 -3.63 1.54 -15.90
CA ILE A 264 -2.77 0.42 -15.51
C ILE A 264 -1.73 0.22 -16.59
N ILE A 265 -0.48 0.60 -16.31
CA ILE A 265 0.61 0.50 -17.29
C ILE A 265 1.25 -0.89 -17.23
N PHE A 266 1.57 -1.46 -18.39
CA PHE A 266 2.22 -2.76 -18.52
C PHE A 266 3.54 -2.63 -19.29
N PHE A 267 4.51 -3.46 -18.92
CA PHE A 267 5.85 -3.47 -19.52
C PHE A 267 6.23 -4.85 -20.04
N ASP A 268 7.03 -4.85 -21.10
CA ASP A 268 7.77 -5.97 -21.70
C ASP A 268 9.24 -5.53 -21.70
N TRP A 269 10.02 -6.07 -20.76
CA TRP A 269 11.38 -5.66 -20.51
C TRP A 269 12.36 -6.37 -21.45
N TYR A 270 13.52 -5.76 -21.65
CA TYR A 270 14.61 -6.45 -22.33
C TYR A 270 15.18 -7.59 -21.49
N ASP A 271 15.34 -8.76 -22.13
CA ASP A 271 16.14 -9.86 -21.59
C ASP A 271 17.64 -9.51 -21.56
N ASP A 272 18.46 -10.42 -21.01
CA ASP A 272 19.92 -10.27 -20.93
C ASP A 272 20.60 -10.08 -22.30
N ASN A 273 19.91 -10.42 -23.40
CA ASN A 273 20.38 -10.28 -24.78
C ASN A 273 19.84 -9.02 -25.46
N GLY A 274 19.07 -8.18 -24.75
CA GLY A 274 18.48 -6.97 -25.30
C GLY A 274 17.25 -7.21 -26.17
N ASN A 275 16.53 -8.32 -25.98
CA ASN A 275 15.31 -8.65 -26.74
C ASN A 275 14.07 -8.61 -25.83
N GLN A 276 12.94 -8.22 -26.42
CA GLN A 276 11.60 -8.31 -25.82
C GLN A 276 10.92 -9.59 -26.33
N ASP A 277 10.20 -10.29 -25.47
CA ASP A 277 9.57 -11.57 -25.80
C ASP A 277 8.08 -11.45 -26.18
N GLY A 278 7.52 -10.24 -26.09
CA GLY A 278 6.12 -9.96 -26.39
C GLY A 278 5.17 -10.35 -25.25
N SER A 279 5.68 -10.73 -24.09
CA SER A 279 4.95 -11.02 -22.87
C SER A 279 5.15 -9.90 -21.85
N SER A 280 4.13 -9.61 -21.05
CA SER A 280 4.28 -8.59 -20.02
C SER A 280 4.98 -9.13 -18.77
N ASP A 281 6.09 -8.50 -18.41
CA ASP A 281 6.86 -8.79 -17.21
C ASP A 281 6.40 -8.00 -15.98
N HIS A 282 5.81 -6.83 -16.21
CA HIS A 282 5.52 -5.89 -15.13
C HIS A 282 4.28 -5.05 -15.35
N VAL A 283 3.74 -4.57 -14.23
CA VAL A 283 2.55 -3.73 -14.20
C VAL A 283 2.65 -2.69 -13.08
N GLY A 284 2.12 -1.50 -13.34
CA GLY A 284 2.07 -0.38 -12.40
C GLY A 284 0.79 0.44 -12.54
N ILE A 285 0.64 1.43 -11.65
CA ILE A 285 -0.50 2.35 -11.65
C ILE A 285 0.00 3.74 -12.03
N VAL A 286 -0.57 4.33 -13.09
CA VAL A 286 -0.23 5.68 -13.55
C VAL A 286 -0.76 6.71 -12.55
N THR A 287 0.12 7.59 -12.08
CA THR A 287 -0.20 8.64 -11.10
C THR A 287 -0.29 10.02 -11.74
N ARG A 288 0.48 10.27 -12.80
CA ARG A 288 0.48 11.53 -13.56
C ARG A 288 1.18 11.35 -14.90
N THR A 289 0.81 12.19 -15.87
CA THR A 289 1.52 12.33 -17.14
C THR A 289 1.92 13.78 -17.36
N ASP A 290 3.18 13.99 -17.75
CA ASP A 290 3.72 15.28 -18.19
C ASP A 290 3.88 15.25 -19.70
N ILE A 291 2.92 15.86 -20.40
CA ILE A 291 2.87 15.88 -21.87
C ILE A 291 4.02 16.71 -22.45
N THR A 292 4.43 17.79 -21.77
CA THR A 292 5.49 18.69 -22.25
C THR A 292 6.83 17.98 -22.27
N ASN A 293 7.13 17.23 -21.21
CA ASN A 293 8.38 16.48 -21.09
C ASN A 293 8.28 15.04 -21.61
N LYS A 294 7.11 14.64 -22.11
CA LYS A 294 6.78 13.27 -22.52
C LYS A 294 7.15 12.22 -21.46
N THR A 295 6.71 12.43 -20.23
CA THR A 295 7.03 11.56 -19.09
C THR A 295 5.76 11.03 -18.43
N VAL A 296 5.71 9.73 -18.16
CA VAL A 296 4.69 9.10 -17.31
C VAL A 296 5.26 8.79 -15.93
N TYR A 297 4.50 9.06 -14.89
CA TYR A 297 4.84 8.81 -13.49
C TYR A 297 3.93 7.72 -12.94
N THR A 298 4.50 6.75 -12.24
CA THR A 298 3.80 5.55 -11.80
C THR A 298 4.13 5.22 -10.35
N ILE A 299 3.29 4.39 -9.75
CA ILE A 299 3.65 3.64 -8.55
C ILE A 299 3.54 2.17 -8.88
N GLU A 300 4.62 1.46 -8.60
CA GLU A 300 4.81 0.07 -8.96
C GLU A 300 5.15 -0.72 -7.71
N GLY A 301 4.45 -1.84 -7.55
CA GLY A 301 4.81 -2.89 -6.60
C GLY A 301 5.91 -3.77 -7.19
N ASN A 302 6.74 -4.35 -6.32
CA ASN A 302 7.81 -5.26 -6.69
C ASN A 302 8.93 -4.64 -7.55
N SER A 303 9.03 -3.32 -7.65
CA SER A 303 10.21 -2.69 -8.23
C SER A 303 11.36 -2.77 -7.22
N SER A 304 12.40 -3.56 -7.54
CA SER A 304 13.49 -3.88 -6.60
C SER A 304 12.99 -4.48 -5.27
N ASN A 305 11.95 -5.32 -5.35
CA ASN A 305 11.24 -5.89 -4.19
C ASN A 305 10.60 -4.85 -3.26
N LYS A 306 10.26 -3.65 -3.79
CA LYS A 306 9.59 -2.57 -3.05
C LYS A 306 8.42 -1.98 -3.84
N CYS A 307 7.49 -1.35 -3.13
CA CYS A 307 6.51 -0.45 -3.72
C CYS A 307 7.13 0.94 -3.78
N GLN A 308 7.28 1.53 -4.96
CA GLN A 308 7.97 2.82 -5.09
C GLN A 308 7.50 3.63 -6.30
N PRO A 309 7.69 4.97 -6.28
CA PRO A 309 7.48 5.79 -7.45
C PRO A 309 8.49 5.46 -8.55
N ARG A 310 8.03 5.48 -9.80
CA ARG A 310 8.86 5.36 -10.99
C ARG A 310 8.45 6.42 -12.01
N MET A 311 9.32 6.65 -12.99
CA MET A 311 9.03 7.52 -14.12
C MET A 311 9.71 6.98 -15.37
N TYR A 312 9.02 7.11 -16.50
CA TYR A 312 9.46 6.62 -17.80
C TYR A 312 9.17 7.65 -18.87
N SER A 313 9.94 7.63 -19.95
CA SER A 313 9.54 8.36 -21.16
C SER A 313 8.28 7.71 -21.74
N LEU A 314 7.33 8.49 -22.25
CA LEU A 314 6.17 7.98 -22.98
C LEU A 314 6.57 7.21 -24.25
N ASP A 315 7.75 7.53 -24.79
CA ASP A 315 8.29 6.88 -25.99
C ASP A 315 9.12 5.61 -25.63
N ASP A 316 9.21 5.22 -24.35
CA ASP A 316 9.95 4.03 -23.91
C ASP A 316 9.34 2.78 -24.54
N VAL A 317 10.14 2.07 -25.33
CA VAL A 317 9.74 0.88 -26.08
C VAL A 317 9.40 -0.31 -25.20
N GLN A 318 9.84 -0.30 -23.94
CA GLN A 318 9.47 -1.33 -22.95
C GLN A 318 8.08 -1.12 -22.38
N ILE A 319 7.44 0.03 -22.60
CA ILE A 319 6.01 0.19 -22.30
C ILE A 319 5.23 -0.60 -23.37
N MET A 320 4.51 -1.62 -22.93
CA MET A 320 3.69 -2.47 -23.79
C MET A 320 2.36 -1.79 -24.12
N GLY A 321 1.75 -1.16 -23.13
CA GLY A 321 0.48 -0.46 -23.27
C GLY A 321 -0.19 -0.21 -21.92
N TYR A 322 -1.47 0.14 -22.00
CA TYR A 322 -2.25 0.62 -20.88
C TYR A 322 -3.64 -0.05 -20.83
N GLY A 323 -3.98 -0.59 -19.67
CA GLY A 323 -5.37 -0.82 -19.30
C GLY A 323 -6.03 0.50 -18.92
N THR A 324 -7.26 0.72 -19.37
CA THR A 324 -8.01 1.98 -19.24
C THR A 324 -9.33 1.74 -18.50
N PRO A 325 -9.29 1.55 -17.16
CA PRO A 325 -10.48 1.23 -16.39
C PRO A 325 -11.54 2.34 -16.49
N LYS A 326 -12.81 1.93 -16.55
CA LYS A 326 -13.96 2.85 -16.50
C LYS A 326 -14.43 3.02 -15.05
N TYR A 327 -13.79 3.93 -14.34
CA TYR A 327 -14.01 4.23 -12.91
C TYR A 327 -15.41 4.71 -12.57
#